data_AF-A0A0M3RBV2-F1
#
_entry.id   AF-A0A0M3RBV2-F1
#
_cell.length_a   1.000
_cell.length_b   1.000
_cell.length_c   1.000
_cell.angle_alpha   90.00
_cell.angle_beta   90.00
_cell.angle_gamma   90.00
#
_symmetry.space_group_name_H-M   'P 1'
#
loop_
_entity.id
_entity.type
_entity.pdbx_description
1 polymer ?
#
loop_
_entity_poly.entity_id
_entity_poly.type
_entity_poly.pdbx_seq_one_letter_code
_entity_poly.pdbx_strand_id
1 'polypeptide(L)' 'MTDNNRLLLLCEKFIKKEYGLIEFQSRMGTANFPEHLSDFQDEIINELEIIRFTEKEIDYYRKTLVVIEELKNLLK' A
#
# COMPACT_ATOMS: atom_id res chain seq x y z
N MET A 1 -5.88 -15.56 11.18
CA MET A 1 -6.17 -14.26 10.55
C MET A 1 -5.68 -14.39 9.12
N THR A 2 -6.58 -14.26 8.15
CA THR A 2 -6.29 -14.37 6.71
C THR A 2 -5.30 -13.28 6.29
N ASP A 3 -4.44 -13.55 5.32
CA ASP A 3 -3.43 -12.58 4.83
C ASP A 3 -4.07 -11.24 4.40
N ASN A 4 -5.31 -11.27 3.89
CA ASN A 4 -6.12 -10.07 3.59
C ASN A 4 -6.27 -9.13 4.81
N ASN A 5 -6.50 -9.68 6.01
CA ASN A 5 -6.69 -8.85 7.21
C ASN A 5 -5.40 -8.11 7.60
N ARG A 6 -4.24 -8.70 7.28
CA ARG A 6 -2.93 -8.07 7.55
C ARG A 6 -2.68 -6.92 6.58
N LEU A 7 -2.98 -7.09 5.29
CA LEU A 7 -2.88 -6.03 4.28
C LEU A 7 -3.86 -4.89 4.56
N LEU A 8 -5.11 -5.19 4.93
CA LEU A 8 -6.10 -4.19 5.33
C LEU A 8 -5.63 -3.39 6.54
N LEU A 9 -5.04 -4.05 7.55
CA LEU A 9 -4.47 -3.36 8.71
C LEU A 9 -3.32 -2.42 8.31
N LEU A 10 -2.47 -2.83 7.36
CA LEU A 10 -1.41 -1.97 6.85
C LEU A 10 -1.98 -0.73 6.13
N CYS A 11 -3.03 -0.92 5.34
CA CYS A 11 -3.73 0.20 4.71
C CYS A 11 -4.30 1.17 5.74
N GLU A 12 -4.99 0.66 6.77
CA GLU A 12 -5.60 1.49 7.80
C GLU A 12 -4.59 2.31 8.60
N LYS A 13 -3.44 1.71 8.95
CA LYS A 13 -2.40 2.42 9.70
C LYS A 13 -1.76 3.55 8.88
N PHE A 14 -1.62 3.38 7.56
CA PHE A 14 -1.19 4.49 6.69
C PHE A 14 -2.24 5.61 6.65
N ILE A 15 -3.52 5.26 6.50
CA ILE A 15 -4.64 6.22 6.50
C ILE A 15 -4.67 7.01 7.82
N LYS A 16 -4.43 6.34 8.96
CA LYS A 16 -4.33 6.98 10.28
C LYS A 16 -3.03 7.76 10.50
N LYS A 17 -2.12 7.77 9.52
CA LYS A 17 -0.79 8.39 9.60
C LYS A 17 0.07 7.84 10.75
N GLU A 18 -0.14 6.58 11.13
CA GLU A 18 0.68 5.91 12.14
C GLU A 18 2.10 5.66 11.62
N TYR A 19 2.29 5.68 10.30
CA TYR A 19 3.58 5.66 9.63
C TYR A 19 3.54 6.37 8.27
N GLY A 20 4.72 6.76 7.78
CA GLY A 20 4.90 7.41 6.48
C GLY A 20 5.00 6.43 5.30
N LEU A 21 5.13 6.98 4.09
CA LEU A 21 5.17 6.21 2.84
C LEU A 21 6.31 5.19 2.80
N ILE A 22 7.50 5.56 3.27
CA ILE A 22 8.68 4.68 3.26
C ILE A 22 8.42 3.43 4.10
N GLU A 23 7.89 3.60 5.30
CA GLU A 23 7.59 2.48 6.19
C GLU A 23 6.42 1.65 5.66
N PHE A 24 5.39 2.29 5.09
CA PHE A 24 4.29 1.59 4.44
C PHE A 24 4.79 0.70 3.29
N GLN A 25 5.61 1.25 2.38
CA GLN A 25 6.18 0.51 1.26
C GLN A 25 7.02 -0.68 1.75
N SER A 26 7.86 -0.51 2.77
CA SER A 26 8.65 -1.60 3.35
C SER A 26 7.78 -2.71 3.95
N ARG A 27 6.71 -2.35 4.65
CA ARG A 27 5.76 -3.32 5.22
C ARG A 27 4.95 -4.03 4.15
N MET A 28 4.58 -3.34 3.07
CA MET A 28 3.90 -3.92 1.91
C MET A 28 4.81 -4.91 1.18
N GLY A 29 6.09 -4.58 0.98
CA GLY A 29 7.04 -5.46 0.29
C GLY A 29 7.37 -6.75 1.06
N THR A 30 7.09 -6.79 2.36
CA THR A 30 7.26 -7.99 3.21
C THR A 30 5.94 -8.64 3.62
N ALA A 31 4.80 -8.10 3.16
CA ALA A 31 3.51 -8.69 3.40
C ALA A 31 3.26 -9.85 2.44
N ASN A 32 2.60 -10.90 2.93
CA ASN A 32 2.13 -11.98 2.07
C ASN A 32 0.87 -11.50 1.37
N PHE A 33 0.91 -11.45 0.04
CA PHE A 33 -0.27 -11.22 -0.76
C PHE A 33 -0.98 -12.55 -1.02
N PRO A 34 -2.32 -12.55 -1.09
CA PRO A 34 -3.06 -13.69 -1.59
C PRO A 34 -2.60 -14.05 -3.01
N GLU A 35 -2.63 -15.34 -3.35
CA GLU A 35 -2.14 -15.84 -4.65
C GLU A 35 -2.82 -15.15 -5.85
N HIS A 36 -4.10 -14.80 -5.72
CA HIS A 36 -4.84 -14.07 -6.76
C HIS A 36 -4.45 -12.58 -6.90
N LEU A 37 -3.60 -12.06 -6.01
CA LEU A 37 -3.09 -10.69 -5.99
C LEU A 37 -1.56 -10.65 -6.09
N SER A 38 -0.89 -11.78 -6.40
CA SER A 38 0.57 -11.80 -6.54
C SER A 38 1.06 -10.84 -7.62
N ASP A 39 0.34 -10.78 -8.74
CA ASP A 39 0.70 -9.91 -9.86
C ASP A 39 0.48 -8.43 -9.51
N PHE A 40 -0.52 -8.14 -8.67
CA PHE A 40 -0.80 -6.80 -8.15
C PHE A 40 0.20 -6.34 -7.09
N GLN A 41 0.91 -7.26 -6.43
CA GLN A 41 1.91 -6.89 -5.42
C GLN A 41 3.02 -6.05 -6.04
N ASP A 42 3.58 -6.51 -7.16
CA ASP A 42 4.68 -5.80 -7.83
C ASP A 42 4.21 -4.45 -8.40
N GLU A 43 3.00 -4.39 -8.95
CA GLU A 43 2.39 -3.14 -9.42
C GLU A 43 2.25 -2.11 -8.29
N ILE A 44 1.70 -2.51 -7.14
CA ILE A 44 1.53 -1.62 -5.98
C ILE A 44 2.88 -1.14 -5.47
N ILE A 45 3.87 -2.03 -5.34
CA ILE A 45 5.20 -1.64 -4.86
C ILE A 45 5.87 -0.65 -5.81
N ASN A 46 5.73 -0.87 -7.13
CA ASN A 46 6.24 0.04 -8.14
C ASN A 46 5.53 1.39 -8.12
N GLU A 47 4.21 1.43 -7.98
CA GLU A 47 3.47 2.69 -7.85
C GLU A 47 3.87 3.48 -6.61
N LEU A 48 4.01 2.81 -5.46
CA LEU A 48 4.48 3.44 -4.23
C LEU A 48 5.90 4.00 -4.39
N GLU A 49 6.76 3.32 -5.14
CA GLU A 49 8.11 3.79 -5.46
C GLU A 49 8.09 5.03 -6.35
N ILE A 50 7.29 5.01 -7.42
CA ILE A 50 7.10 6.17 -8.30
C ILE A 50 6.61 7.36 -7.48
N ILE A 51 5.57 7.18 -6.68
CA ILE A 51 5.02 8.21 -5.81
C ILE A 51 6.09 8.78 -4.87
N ARG A 52 6.94 7.93 -4.29
CA ARG A 52 8.02 8.34 -3.40
C ARG A 52 9.06 9.22 -4.09
N PHE A 53 9.39 8.95 -5.35
CA PHE A 53 10.47 9.65 -6.06
C PHE A 53 10.01 10.83 -6.92
N THR A 54 8.74 10.87 -7.33
CA THR A 54 8.24 11.86 -8.29
C THR A 54 7.40 12.97 -7.65
N GLU A 55 6.80 12.71 -6.48
CA GLU A 55 5.85 13.63 -5.88
C GLU A 55 6.46 14.48 -4.76
N LYS A 56 5.96 15.71 -4.64
CA LYS A 56 6.26 16.55 -3.47
C LYS A 56 5.59 15.96 -2.23
N GLU A 57 6.10 16.30 -1.04
CA GLU A 57 5.63 15.72 0.24
C GLU A 57 4.10 15.75 0.45
N ILE A 58 3.42 16.77 -0.04
CA ILE A 58 1.97 16.93 0.12
C ILE A 58 1.19 16.03 -0.87
N ASP A 59 1.76 15.79 -2.06
CA ASP A 59 1.09 15.08 -3.14
C ASP A 59 1.25 13.56 -3.01
N TYR A 60 2.35 13.08 -2.43
CA TYR A 60 2.53 11.64 -2.25
C TYR A 60 1.44 11.03 -1.39
N TYR A 61 1.02 11.70 -0.30
CA TYR A 61 0.03 11.13 0.62
C TYR A 61 -1.32 10.93 -0.08
N ARG A 62 -1.75 11.90 -0.89
CA ARG A 62 -3.00 11.78 -1.66
C ARG A 62 -2.92 10.67 -2.70
N LYS A 63 -1.80 10.56 -3.43
CA LYS A 63 -1.63 9.50 -4.42
C LYS A 63 -1.56 8.13 -3.78
N THR A 64 -0.85 7.99 -2.65
CA THR A 64 -0.80 6.72 -1.90
C THR A 64 -2.18 6.31 -1.38
N LEU A 65 -3.04 7.27 -0.99
CA LEU A 65 -4.42 6.95 -0.61
C LEU A 65 -5.22 6.33 -1.76
N VAL A 66 -5.03 6.77 -2.99
CA VAL A 66 -5.70 6.19 -4.17
C VAL A 66 -5.29 4.72 -4.35
N VAL A 67 -3.98 4.44 -4.31
CA VAL A 67 -3.44 3.07 -4.39
C VAL A 67 -4.02 2.19 -3.28
N ILE A 68 -4.15 2.73 -2.07
CA ILE A 68 -4.73 2.02 -0.92
C ILE A 68 -6.22 1.73 -1.14
N GLU A 69 -6.99 2.65 -1.70
CA GLU A 69 -8.42 2.42 -1.98
C GLU A 69 -8.62 1.32 -3.02
N GLU A 70 -7.80 1.29 -4.06
CA GLU A 70 -7.81 0.23 -5.07
C GLU A 70 -7.46 -1.12 -4.46
N LEU A 71 -6.36 -1.20 -3.69
CA LEU A 71 -5.99 -2.41 -2.97
C LEU A 71 -7.10 -2.88 -2.01
N LYS A 72 -7.76 -1.97 -1.29
CA LYS A 72 -8.88 -2.33 -0.40
C LYS A 72 -10.08 -2.89 -1.17
N ASN A 73 -10.30 -2.46 -2.42
CA ASN A 73 -11.36 -3.02 -3.25
C ASN A 73 -11.01 -4.41 -3.79
N LEU A 74 -9.73 -4.67 -4.06
CA LEU A 74 -9.24 -5.99 -4.46
C LEU A 74 -9.24 -7.01 -3.32
N LEU A 75 -9.13 -6.55 -2.06
CA LEU A 75 -9.09 -7.40 -0.87
C LEU A 75 -10.48 -7.75 -0.29
N LYS A 76 -11.56 -7.14 -0.78
CA LYS A 76 -12.96 -7.40 -0.39
C LYS A 76 -13.49 -8.66 -1.09
#